data_AF-A0A133QLF0-F1
#
_entry.id   AF-A0A133QLF0-F1
#
_cell.length_a   1.000
_cell.length_b   1.000
_cell.length_c   1.000
_cell.angle_alpha   90.00
_cell.angle_beta   90.00
_cell.angle_gamma   90.00
#
_symmetry.space_group_name_H-M   'P 1'
#
loop_
_entity.id
_entity.type
_entity.pdbx_description
1 polymer ?
#
loop_
_entity_poly.entity_id
_entity_poly.type
_entity_poly.pdbx_seq_one_letter_code
_entity_poly.pdbx_strand_id
1 'polypeptide(L)'
;MLQDRLIKFYNAILILLLVLLIASCSAEKFVADGKYMLDKVEIKSDVKDFDALQFAQLIRQKGNSRWFSFFKIPLGTYALSGRDTTKWINRTLQKMGEKPVLYDTLEAQRSKENLRVAMNNMGYMNATVDLETKVKGKKLKAIYTLHPGSPYQINSFNYDIQDSVIASLLEPSLTSKFDKNHPRQFIVSALDNERKRLTKILNDSGYYRFNKDFIYYTADSTKGSKEVDLTLHLAKYRTNNDSEPILHPRYIINK
;
A
#
# COMPACT_ATOMS: atom_id res chain seq x y z
N MET A 1 -46.27 -42.56 6.18
CA MET A 1 -45.29 -42.39 5.07
C MET A 1 -45.57 -41.15 4.19
N LEU A 2 -46.71 -41.06 3.48
CA LEU A 2 -47.00 -39.87 2.65
C LEU A 2 -47.25 -38.61 3.49
N GLN A 3 -48.01 -38.75 4.58
CA GLN A 3 -48.35 -37.67 5.50
C GLN A 3 -47.12 -37.08 6.22
N ASP A 4 -46.17 -37.92 6.63
CA ASP A 4 -44.91 -37.49 7.25
C ASP A 4 -44.02 -36.71 6.27
N ARG A 5 -44.02 -37.10 4.99
CA ARG A 5 -43.28 -36.39 3.93
C ARG A 5 -43.90 -35.03 3.65
N LEU A 6 -45.23 -34.93 3.65
CA LEU A 6 -45.98 -33.69 3.52
C LEU A 6 -45.68 -32.72 4.68
N ILE A 7 -45.72 -33.20 5.93
CA ILE A 7 -45.41 -32.37 7.11
C ILE A 7 -43.97 -31.86 7.07
N LYS A 8 -43.01 -32.73 6.73
CA LYS A 8 -41.60 -32.33 6.57
C LYS A 8 -41.41 -31.29 5.47
N PHE A 9 -42.13 -31.42 4.36
CA PHE A 9 -42.08 -30.47 3.25
C PHE A 9 -42.68 -29.11 3.64
N TYR A 10 -43.83 -29.07 4.32
CA TYR A 10 -44.42 -27.84 4.84
C TYR A 10 -43.52 -27.16 5.87
N ASN A 11 -42.92 -27.92 6.79
CA ASN A 11 -41.98 -27.37 7.76
C ASN A 11 -40.72 -26.79 7.09
N ALA A 12 -40.20 -27.45 6.05
CA ALA A 12 -39.08 -26.92 5.28
C ALA A 12 -39.44 -25.60 4.55
N ILE A 13 -40.64 -25.52 3.96
CA ILE A 13 -41.15 -24.28 3.36
C ILE A 13 -41.32 -23.18 4.40
N LEU A 14 -41.85 -23.51 5.58
CA LEU A 14 -42.09 -22.54 6.64
C LEU A 14 -40.78 -22.00 7.24
N ILE A 15 -39.77 -22.87 7.42
CA ILE A 15 -38.42 -22.46 7.79
C ILE A 15 -37.80 -21.59 6.70
N LEU A 16 -37.96 -21.96 5.41
CA LEU A 16 -37.46 -21.17 4.29
C LEU A 16 -38.11 -19.78 4.24
N LEU A 17 -39.43 -19.69 4.40
CA LEU A 17 -40.17 -18.43 4.46
C LEU A 17 -39.74 -17.58 5.66
N LEU A 18 -39.53 -18.19 6.83
CA LEU A 18 -39.02 -17.49 8.01
C LEU A 18 -37.61 -16.95 7.75
N VAL A 19 -36.72 -17.74 7.16
CA VAL A 19 -35.36 -17.31 6.76
C VAL A 19 -35.42 -16.16 5.75
N LEU A 20 -36.33 -16.21 4.77
CA LEU A 20 -36.54 -15.16 3.78
C LEU A 20 -37.07 -13.86 4.42
N LEU A 21 -37.94 -13.95 5.43
CA LEU A 21 -38.43 -12.77 6.19
C LEU A 21 -37.33 -12.11 7.02
N ILE A 22 -36.45 -12.91 7.65
CA ILE A 22 -35.34 -12.39 8.46
C ILE A 22 -34.24 -11.76 7.57
N ALA A 23 -34.11 -12.22 6.31
CA ALA A 23 -33.15 -11.68 5.33
C ALA A 23 -33.46 -10.23 4.88
N SER A 24 -34.64 -9.70 5.18
CA SER A 24 -35.05 -8.34 4.79
C SER A 24 -34.40 -7.22 5.63
N CYS A 25 -33.73 -7.55 6.74
CA CYS A 25 -33.06 -6.55 7.57
C CYS A 25 -31.78 -6.01 6.89
N SER A 26 -31.92 -4.91 6.16
CA SER A 26 -30.78 -4.22 5.54
C SER A 26 -30.02 -3.37 6.57
N ALA A 27 -28.69 -3.51 6.59
CA ALA A 27 -27.79 -2.65 7.37
C ALA A 27 -27.86 -1.16 6.95
N GLU A 28 -28.41 -0.87 5.76
CA GLU A 28 -28.59 0.49 5.24
C GLU A 28 -29.47 1.35 6.15
N LYS A 29 -30.35 0.77 6.97
CA LYS A 29 -31.17 1.52 7.94
C LYS A 29 -30.32 2.22 9.01
N PHE A 30 -29.07 1.82 9.23
CA PHE A 30 -28.16 2.48 10.19
C PHE A 30 -27.29 3.56 9.55
N VAL A 31 -27.43 3.76 8.25
CA VAL A 31 -26.71 4.81 7.52
C VAL A 31 -27.59 6.05 7.46
N ALA A 32 -27.10 7.16 7.99
CA ALA A 32 -27.78 8.45 7.96
C ALA A 32 -27.98 8.95 6.52
N ASP A 33 -28.99 9.80 6.31
CA ASP A 33 -29.22 10.40 5.00
C ASP A 33 -28.04 11.32 4.62
N GLY A 34 -27.72 11.35 3.32
CA GLY A 34 -26.52 12.02 2.82
C GLY A 34 -25.19 11.30 3.10
N LYS A 35 -25.22 10.15 3.78
CA LYS A 35 -24.03 9.29 3.98
C LYS A 35 -24.15 7.98 3.23
N TYR A 36 -23.00 7.37 2.94
CA TYR A 36 -22.92 6.09 2.26
C TYR A 36 -22.08 5.10 3.05
N MET A 37 -22.54 3.85 3.12
CA MET A 37 -21.73 2.74 3.60
C MET A 37 -20.76 2.30 2.50
N LEU A 38 -19.48 2.18 2.84
CA LEU A 38 -18.46 1.62 1.97
C LEU A 38 -18.69 0.11 1.82
N ASP A 39 -19.25 -0.29 0.69
CA ASP A 39 -19.66 -1.66 0.43
C ASP A 39 -18.54 -2.51 -0.18
N LYS A 40 -17.79 -1.89 -1.11
CA LYS A 40 -16.71 -2.54 -1.84
C LYS A 40 -15.64 -1.50 -2.20
N VAL A 41 -14.38 -1.92 -2.05
CA VAL A 41 -13.22 -1.23 -2.60
C VAL A 41 -12.69 -2.10 -3.73
N GLU A 42 -12.41 -1.49 -4.87
CA GLU A 42 -11.83 -2.14 -6.03
C GLU A 42 -10.61 -1.37 -6.48
N ILE A 43 -9.56 -2.09 -6.84
CA ILE A 43 -8.34 -1.56 -7.44
C ILE A 43 -8.11 -2.29 -8.75
N LYS A 44 -7.82 -1.54 -9.80
CA LYS A 44 -7.58 -2.06 -11.15
C LYS A 44 -6.56 -1.19 -11.85
N SER A 45 -5.98 -1.71 -12.92
CA SER A 45 -5.08 -0.97 -13.82
C SER A 45 -5.72 -0.86 -15.19
N ASP A 46 -5.42 0.22 -15.93
CA ASP A 46 -5.73 0.33 -17.36
C ASP A 46 -4.69 -0.36 -18.25
N VAL A 47 -3.51 -0.68 -17.70
CA VAL A 47 -2.47 -1.47 -18.36
C VAL A 47 -2.61 -2.95 -17.99
N LYS A 48 -2.70 -3.82 -19.01
CA LYS A 48 -3.01 -5.27 -18.89
C LYS A 48 -2.04 -6.04 -18.00
N ASP A 49 -0.74 -5.79 -18.12
CA ASP A 49 0.31 -6.56 -17.44
C ASP A 49 0.82 -5.88 -16.15
N PHE A 50 0.10 -4.86 -15.68
CA PHE A 50 0.43 -4.17 -14.44
C PHE A 50 -0.39 -4.73 -13.29
N ASP A 51 0.26 -5.39 -12.33
CA ASP A 51 -0.39 -5.94 -11.15
C ASP A 51 -0.82 -4.82 -10.20
N ALA A 52 -2.10 -4.44 -10.26
CA ALA A 52 -2.68 -3.45 -9.37
C ALA A 52 -2.86 -3.97 -7.93
N LEU A 53 -2.96 -5.30 -7.74
CA LEU A 53 -3.30 -5.89 -6.45
C LEU A 53 -2.14 -5.76 -5.44
N GLN A 54 -0.89 -5.69 -5.90
CA GLN A 54 0.27 -5.45 -5.03
C GLN A 54 0.14 -4.13 -4.22
N PHE A 55 -0.65 -3.17 -4.70
CA PHE A 55 -0.88 -1.89 -4.04
C PHE A 55 -2.13 -1.86 -3.14
N ALA A 56 -2.93 -2.94 -3.11
CA ALA A 56 -4.21 -2.95 -2.39
C ALA A 56 -4.05 -2.65 -0.89
N GLN A 57 -2.92 -3.03 -0.29
CA GLN A 57 -2.59 -2.76 1.12
C GLN A 57 -2.40 -1.27 1.43
N LEU A 58 -2.15 -0.43 0.43
CA LEU A 58 -1.99 1.02 0.59
C LEU A 58 -3.32 1.76 0.70
N ILE A 59 -4.44 1.08 0.39
CA ILE A 59 -5.77 1.64 0.55
C ILE A 59 -6.15 1.62 2.03
N ARG A 60 -6.40 2.82 2.57
CA ARG A 60 -6.60 3.06 4.00
C ARG A 60 -7.96 2.59 4.50
N GLN A 61 -8.99 2.66 3.66
CA GLN A 61 -10.33 2.21 4.00
C GLN A 61 -10.62 0.81 3.48
N LYS A 62 -11.21 -0.02 4.33
CA LYS A 62 -11.80 -1.30 3.97
C LYS A 62 -13.25 -1.28 4.40
N GLY A 63 -14.13 -1.86 3.58
CA GLY A 63 -15.53 -2.06 3.98
C GLY A 63 -15.63 -3.10 5.10
N ASN A 64 -16.86 -3.39 5.52
CA ASN A 64 -17.15 -4.43 6.50
C ASN A 64 -16.60 -5.81 6.09
N SER A 65 -16.26 -6.62 7.10
CA SER A 65 -15.70 -7.95 6.93
C SER A 65 -16.67 -8.89 6.18
N ARG A 66 -16.10 -9.78 5.38
CA ARG A 66 -16.84 -10.82 4.66
C ARG A 66 -16.29 -12.18 5.03
N TRP A 67 -17.13 -13.05 5.58
CA TRP A 67 -16.79 -14.46 5.74
C TRP A 67 -16.76 -15.13 4.37
N PHE A 68 -15.69 -15.92 4.16
CA PHE A 68 -15.40 -16.56 2.88
C PHE A 68 -15.47 -15.60 1.69
N SER A 69 -15.16 -14.30 1.87
CA SER A 69 -15.25 -13.25 0.84
C SER A 69 -16.66 -12.89 0.32
N PHE A 70 -17.71 -13.63 0.66
CA PHE A 70 -19.07 -13.41 0.15
C PHE A 70 -20.06 -12.98 1.24
N PHE A 71 -20.00 -13.58 2.42
CA PHE A 71 -21.04 -13.43 3.43
C PHE A 71 -20.74 -12.29 4.41
N LYS A 72 -21.58 -11.25 4.41
CA LYS A 72 -21.50 -10.12 5.36
C LYS A 72 -22.17 -10.43 6.70
N ILE A 73 -21.82 -11.57 7.30
CA ILE A 73 -22.45 -12.05 8.54
C ILE A 73 -22.33 -11.03 9.69
N PRO A 74 -21.14 -10.45 10.00
CA PRO A 74 -21.03 -9.48 11.09
C PRO A 74 -21.87 -8.21 10.87
N LEU A 75 -21.96 -7.74 9.63
CA LEU A 75 -22.81 -6.59 9.30
C LEU A 75 -24.31 -6.94 9.42
N GLY A 76 -24.68 -8.16 9.03
CA GLY A 76 -26.04 -8.68 9.18
C GLY A 76 -26.45 -8.85 10.65
N THR A 77 -25.57 -9.37 11.51
CA THR A 77 -25.83 -9.50 12.95
C THR A 77 -26.02 -8.13 13.61
N TYR A 78 -25.23 -7.13 13.22
CA TYR A 78 -25.47 -5.75 13.62
C TYR A 78 -26.82 -5.25 13.10
N ALA A 79 -27.17 -5.54 11.85
CA ALA A 79 -28.43 -5.08 11.26
C ALA A 79 -29.68 -5.62 11.99
N LEU A 80 -29.60 -6.87 12.47
CA LEU A 80 -30.64 -7.57 13.22
C LEU A 80 -30.86 -6.98 14.62
N SER A 81 -29.85 -6.34 15.22
CA SER A 81 -29.97 -5.75 16.56
C SER A 81 -31.03 -4.63 16.66
N GLY A 82 -31.43 -4.04 15.54
CA GLY A 82 -32.32 -2.88 15.54
C GLY A 82 -31.68 -1.62 16.15
N ARG A 83 -32.47 -0.56 16.32
CA ARG A 83 -31.99 0.72 16.89
C ARG A 83 -32.20 0.82 18.41
N ASP A 84 -33.07 0.00 18.97
CA ASP A 84 -33.42 0.01 20.39
C ASP A 84 -32.35 -0.73 21.21
N THR A 85 -31.55 0.00 21.98
CA THR A 85 -30.50 -0.57 22.83
C THR A 85 -30.98 -0.92 24.24
N THR A 86 -32.26 -0.72 24.56
CA THR A 86 -32.81 -0.97 25.90
C THR A 86 -32.87 -2.48 26.20
N LYS A 87 -33.08 -3.30 25.16
CA LYS A 87 -33.17 -4.75 25.28
C LYS A 87 -31.77 -5.40 25.28
N TRP A 88 -31.53 -6.30 26.23
CA TRP A 88 -30.25 -7.00 26.37
C TRP A 88 -29.84 -7.76 25.08
N ILE A 89 -30.79 -8.42 24.41
CA ILE A 89 -30.56 -9.16 23.16
C ILE A 89 -29.98 -8.24 22.07
N ASN A 90 -30.53 -7.02 21.94
CA ASN A 90 -30.08 -6.06 20.94
C ASN A 90 -28.64 -5.58 21.22
N ARG A 91 -28.30 -5.34 22.49
CA ARG A 91 -26.93 -5.00 22.91
C ARG A 91 -25.95 -6.12 22.61
N THR A 92 -26.35 -7.38 22.83
CA THR A 92 -25.52 -8.55 22.54
C THR A 92 -25.25 -8.68 21.04
N LEU A 93 -26.29 -8.50 20.19
CA LEU A 93 -26.15 -8.53 18.74
C LEU A 93 -25.27 -7.40 18.20
N GLN A 94 -25.37 -6.18 18.75
CA GLN A 94 -24.49 -5.06 18.36
C GLN A 94 -23.02 -5.33 18.70
N LYS A 95 -22.76 -5.99 19.84
CA LYS A 95 -21.40 -6.35 20.26
C LYS A 95 -20.80 -7.47 19.39
N MET A 96 -21.63 -8.40 18.93
CA MET A 96 -21.18 -9.51 18.07
C MET A 96 -21.06 -9.11 16.60
N GLY A 97 -21.71 -8.03 16.17
CA GLY A 97 -21.70 -7.55 14.80
C GLY A 97 -20.75 -6.39 14.54
N GLU A 98 -20.65 -6.03 13.26
CA GLU A 98 -19.92 -4.85 12.80
C GLU A 98 -20.91 -3.78 12.34
N LYS A 99 -20.78 -2.56 12.88
CA LYS A 99 -21.52 -1.40 12.37
C LYS A 99 -21.14 -1.10 10.91
N PRO A 100 -22.04 -0.51 10.10
CA PRO A 100 -21.71 -0.05 8.75
C PRO A 100 -20.46 0.83 8.74
N VAL A 101 -19.46 0.45 7.93
CA VAL A 101 -18.32 1.33 7.66
C VAL A 101 -18.78 2.41 6.71
N LEU A 102 -18.69 3.68 7.12
CA LEU A 102 -19.06 4.81 6.26
C LEU A 102 -17.90 5.17 5.33
N TYR A 103 -18.23 5.57 4.11
CA TYR A 103 -17.26 6.11 3.18
C TYR A 103 -16.73 7.46 3.67
N ASP A 104 -15.41 7.57 3.75
CA ASP A 104 -14.70 8.78 4.11
C ASP A 104 -13.97 9.33 2.87
N THR A 105 -14.31 10.54 2.44
CA THR A 105 -13.72 11.14 1.24
C THR A 105 -12.25 11.49 1.43
N LEU A 106 -11.84 11.95 2.62
CA LEU A 106 -10.46 12.33 2.92
C LEU A 106 -9.54 11.10 2.93
N GLU A 107 -9.96 10.04 3.59
CA GLU A 107 -9.20 8.79 3.65
C GLU A 107 -9.10 8.12 2.25
N ALA A 108 -10.11 8.33 1.40
CA ALA A 108 -10.07 7.84 0.02
C ALA A 108 -9.09 8.65 -0.84
N GLN A 109 -9.05 9.98 -0.69
CA GLN A 109 -8.05 10.82 -1.35
C GLN A 109 -6.62 10.54 -0.87
N ARG A 110 -6.43 10.29 0.42
CA ARG A 110 -5.12 9.84 0.95
C ARG A 110 -4.68 8.50 0.36
N SER A 111 -5.62 7.58 0.16
CA SER A 111 -5.34 6.30 -0.50
C SER A 111 -4.92 6.51 -1.97
N LYS A 112 -5.62 7.39 -2.70
CA LYS A 112 -5.27 7.79 -4.07
C LYS A 112 -3.83 8.30 -4.16
N GLU A 113 -3.44 9.17 -3.23
CA GLU A 113 -2.08 9.73 -3.18
C GLU A 113 -1.02 8.68 -2.82
N ASN A 114 -1.29 7.83 -1.82
CA ASN A 114 -0.39 6.72 -1.47
C ASN A 114 -0.12 5.79 -2.66
N LEU A 115 -1.16 5.45 -3.43
CA LEU A 115 -1.05 4.62 -4.63
C LEU A 115 -0.18 5.31 -5.69
N ARG A 116 -0.40 6.60 -5.93
CA ARG A 116 0.42 7.41 -6.86
C ARG A 116 1.88 7.43 -6.46
N VAL A 117 2.17 7.75 -5.19
CA VAL A 117 3.55 7.79 -4.65
C VAL A 117 4.22 6.42 -4.76
N ALA A 118 3.51 5.33 -4.49
CA ALA A 118 4.06 3.99 -4.63
C ALA A 118 4.44 3.65 -6.08
N MET A 119 3.61 4.02 -7.06
CA MET A 119 3.95 3.87 -8.48
C MET A 119 5.15 4.72 -8.87
N ASN A 120 5.23 5.97 -8.40
CA ASN A 120 6.41 6.83 -8.62
C ASN A 120 7.67 6.18 -8.04
N ASN A 121 7.61 5.59 -6.85
CA ASN A 121 8.72 4.86 -6.24
C ASN A 121 9.14 3.60 -7.01
N MET A 122 8.24 3.08 -7.85
CA MET A 122 8.51 1.98 -8.79
C MET A 122 8.92 2.48 -10.18
N GLY A 123 9.17 3.77 -10.38
CA GLY A 123 9.67 4.31 -11.65
C GLY A 123 8.61 4.92 -12.55
N TYR A 124 7.34 4.88 -12.18
CA TYR A 124 6.24 5.41 -12.99
C TYR A 124 5.98 6.88 -12.61
N MET A 125 6.89 7.79 -12.95
CA MET A 125 6.87 9.18 -12.42
C MET A 125 5.63 9.99 -12.81
N ASN A 126 5.06 9.70 -13.98
CA ASN A 126 3.86 10.35 -14.49
C ASN A 126 2.59 9.57 -14.15
N ALA A 127 2.66 8.62 -13.22
CA ALA A 127 1.51 7.81 -12.88
C ALA A 127 0.40 8.66 -12.26
N THR A 128 -0.84 8.34 -12.62
CA THR A 128 -2.03 8.91 -12.00
C THR A 128 -2.92 7.80 -11.47
N VAL A 129 -3.84 8.18 -10.59
CA VAL A 129 -4.83 7.28 -10.03
C VAL A 129 -6.16 7.99 -10.15
N ASP A 130 -7.16 7.36 -10.74
CA ASP A 130 -8.53 7.85 -10.72
C ASP A 130 -9.30 7.21 -9.57
N LEU A 131 -10.15 8.01 -8.94
CA LEU A 131 -11.06 7.56 -7.88
C LEU A 131 -12.50 7.80 -8.36
N GLU A 132 -13.16 6.72 -8.75
CA GLU A 132 -14.59 6.71 -9.09
C GLU A 132 -15.40 6.15 -7.92
N THR A 133 -16.59 6.70 -7.69
CA THR A 133 -17.55 6.13 -6.75
C THR A 133 -18.84 5.74 -7.46
N LYS A 134 -19.34 4.53 -7.18
CA LYS A 134 -20.63 4.05 -7.69
C LYS A 134 -21.58 3.84 -6.54
N VAL A 135 -22.70 4.55 -6.57
CA VAL A 135 -23.73 4.52 -5.53
C VAL A 135 -24.89 3.64 -5.96
N LYS A 136 -25.39 2.81 -5.05
CA LYS A 136 -26.63 2.05 -5.19
C LYS A 136 -27.37 2.05 -3.84
N GLY A 137 -28.45 2.82 -3.75
CA GLY A 137 -29.10 3.06 -2.45
C GLY A 137 -28.16 3.75 -1.47
N LYS A 138 -28.00 3.21 -0.25
CA LYS A 138 -27.04 3.74 0.74
C LYS A 138 -25.67 3.05 0.69
N LYS A 139 -25.40 2.26 -0.34
CA LYS A 139 -24.11 1.59 -0.57
C LYS A 139 -23.28 2.35 -1.59
N LEU A 140 -21.97 2.43 -1.33
CA LEU A 140 -20.98 3.02 -2.21
C LEU A 140 -19.86 2.02 -2.50
N LYS A 141 -19.51 1.89 -3.77
CA LYS A 141 -18.31 1.20 -4.24
C LYS A 141 -17.26 2.24 -4.62
N ALA A 142 -16.09 2.20 -3.99
CA ALA A 142 -14.94 3.02 -4.36
C ALA A 142 -14.04 2.22 -5.33
N ILE A 143 -13.68 2.82 -6.46
CA ILE A 143 -12.91 2.18 -7.53
C ILE A 143 -11.68 3.04 -7.79
N TYR A 144 -10.50 2.49 -7.50
CA TYR A 144 -9.21 3.08 -7.83
C TYR A 144 -8.72 2.50 -9.15
N THR A 145 -8.59 3.34 -10.17
CA THR A 145 -7.99 2.95 -11.47
C THR A 145 -6.58 3.50 -11.52
N LEU A 146 -5.59 2.63 -11.55
CA LEU A 146 -4.18 2.98 -11.68
C LEU A 146 -3.85 3.21 -13.15
N HIS A 147 -3.17 4.32 -13.43
CA HIS A 147 -2.65 4.70 -14.74
C HIS A 147 -1.13 4.83 -14.62
N PRO A 148 -0.37 3.73 -14.65
CA PRO A 148 1.08 3.77 -14.42
C PRO A 148 1.84 4.53 -15.53
N GLY A 149 1.36 4.49 -16.77
CA GLY A 149 2.11 5.03 -17.91
C GLY A 149 3.41 4.24 -18.16
N SER A 150 4.39 4.88 -18.80
CA SER A 150 5.69 4.23 -19.05
C SER A 150 6.66 4.46 -17.88
N PRO A 151 7.44 3.43 -17.50
CA PRO A 151 8.45 3.58 -16.46
C PRO A 151 9.62 4.42 -16.96
N TYR A 152 10.21 5.17 -16.03
CA TYR A 152 11.46 5.88 -16.24
C TYR A 152 12.63 4.90 -16.15
N GLN A 153 13.58 5.05 -17.06
CA GLN A 153 14.80 4.25 -17.11
C GLN A 153 15.97 5.09 -16.60
N ILE A 154 16.93 4.44 -15.95
CA ILE A 154 18.21 5.06 -15.60
C ILE A 154 18.99 5.18 -16.92
N ASN A 155 19.51 6.37 -17.24
CA ASN A 155 20.34 6.62 -18.41
C ASN A 155 21.83 6.62 -18.06
N SER A 156 22.18 7.18 -16.90
CA SER A 156 23.53 7.13 -16.35
C SER A 156 23.51 6.97 -14.83
N PHE A 157 24.60 6.43 -14.28
CA PHE A 157 24.80 6.26 -12.84
C PHE A 157 26.23 6.64 -12.48
N ASN A 158 26.38 7.72 -11.74
CA ASN A 158 27.66 8.27 -11.32
C ASN A 158 27.84 8.14 -9.80
N TYR A 159 29.08 8.27 -9.34
CA TYR A 159 29.46 8.23 -7.93
C TYR A 159 30.22 9.50 -7.56
N ASP A 160 29.77 10.19 -6.52
CA ASP A 160 30.45 11.31 -5.86
C ASP A 160 30.75 10.89 -4.42
N ILE A 161 31.95 10.38 -4.18
CA ILE A 161 32.39 9.88 -2.87
C ILE A 161 33.44 10.84 -2.32
N GLN A 162 33.03 11.67 -1.36
CA GLN A 162 33.87 12.75 -0.83
C GLN A 162 34.97 12.27 0.13
N ASP A 163 34.88 11.02 0.60
CA ASP A 163 35.89 10.36 1.41
C ASP A 163 36.78 9.50 0.50
N SER A 164 38.02 9.94 0.27
CA SER A 164 38.94 9.28 -0.66
C SER A 164 39.34 7.87 -0.25
N VAL A 165 39.38 7.59 1.07
CA VAL A 165 39.74 6.26 1.59
C VAL A 165 38.58 5.29 1.37
N ILE A 166 37.36 5.73 1.63
CA ILE A 166 36.15 4.96 1.29
C ILE A 166 36.01 4.79 -0.23
N ALA A 167 36.28 5.83 -1.02
CA ALA A 167 36.22 5.75 -2.49
C ALA A 167 37.15 4.65 -3.01
N SER A 168 38.41 4.64 -2.56
CA SER A 168 39.37 3.60 -2.95
C SER A 168 38.97 2.21 -2.46
N LEU A 169 38.38 2.10 -1.26
CA LEU A 169 37.92 0.82 -0.73
C LEU A 169 36.73 0.25 -1.53
N LEU A 170 35.80 1.12 -1.94
CA LEU A 170 34.59 0.70 -2.64
C LEU A 170 34.80 0.48 -4.13
N GLU A 171 35.82 1.09 -4.74
CA GLU A 171 36.08 1.07 -6.19
C GLU A 171 35.90 -0.32 -6.85
N PRO A 172 36.42 -1.44 -6.29
CA PRO A 172 36.22 -2.78 -6.85
C PRO A 172 34.76 -3.30 -6.78
N SER A 173 33.97 -2.74 -5.87
CA SER A 173 32.57 -3.09 -5.60
C SER A 173 31.57 -2.12 -6.22
N LEU A 174 32.03 -0.98 -6.76
CA LEU A 174 31.18 -0.06 -7.50
C LEU A 174 30.89 -0.68 -8.87
N THR A 175 29.68 -0.45 -9.37
CA THR A 175 29.22 -1.09 -10.61
C THR A 175 30.07 -0.56 -11.76
N SER A 176 31.05 -1.33 -12.22
CA SER A 176 32.02 -0.83 -13.22
C SER A 176 31.42 -0.58 -14.60
N LYS A 177 30.19 -1.03 -14.89
CA LYS A 177 29.54 -0.81 -16.18
C LYS A 177 28.04 -0.66 -16.02
N PHE A 178 27.54 0.57 -16.07
CA PHE A 178 26.18 0.79 -16.53
C PHE A 178 26.10 0.31 -17.98
N ASP A 179 25.38 -0.79 -18.21
CA ASP A 179 25.20 -1.31 -19.56
C ASP A 179 24.09 -0.53 -20.26
N LYS A 180 24.49 0.40 -21.14
CA LYS A 180 23.55 1.19 -21.95
C LYS A 180 22.63 0.34 -22.82
N ASN A 181 23.03 -0.89 -23.15
CA ASN A 181 22.21 -1.80 -23.97
C ASN A 181 21.12 -2.51 -23.14
N HIS A 182 21.18 -2.44 -21.81
CA HIS A 182 20.20 -3.01 -20.90
C HIS A 182 19.72 -1.94 -19.90
N PRO A 183 18.89 -0.99 -20.36
CA PRO A 183 18.38 0.09 -19.52
C PRO A 183 17.65 -0.50 -18.31
N ARG A 184 17.97 0.03 -17.13
CA ARG A 184 17.38 -0.41 -15.86
C ARG A 184 16.32 0.57 -15.43
N GLN A 185 15.16 0.05 -15.05
CA GLN A 185 14.08 0.87 -14.52
C GLN A 185 14.53 1.60 -13.25
N PHE A 186 14.17 2.87 -13.13
CA PHE A 186 14.36 3.62 -11.89
C PHE A 186 13.43 3.03 -10.82
N ILE A 187 14.00 2.41 -9.79
CA ILE A 187 13.24 1.82 -8.68
C ILE A 187 13.87 2.27 -7.37
N VAL A 188 13.12 3.00 -6.54
CA VAL A 188 13.62 3.56 -5.27
C VAL A 188 14.11 2.46 -4.32
N SER A 189 13.43 1.31 -4.28
CA SER A 189 13.86 0.19 -3.43
C SER A 189 15.18 -0.43 -3.90
N ALA A 190 15.48 -0.44 -5.20
CA ALA A 190 16.78 -0.88 -5.72
C ALA A 190 17.89 0.07 -5.28
N LEU A 191 17.64 1.39 -5.30
CA LEU A 191 18.58 2.40 -4.82
C LEU A 191 18.82 2.32 -3.31
N ASP A 192 17.80 2.06 -2.50
CA ASP A 192 17.96 1.84 -1.05
C ASP A 192 18.69 0.53 -0.74
N ASN A 193 18.46 -0.53 -1.53
CA ASN A 193 19.21 -1.78 -1.41
C ASN A 193 20.71 -1.59 -1.72
N GLU A 194 21.04 -0.76 -2.69
CA GLU A 194 22.44 -0.42 -2.98
C GLU A 194 23.08 0.36 -1.83
N ARG A 195 22.37 1.33 -1.23
CA ARG A 195 22.84 2.01 -0.01
C ARG A 195 23.12 1.03 1.12
N LYS A 196 22.24 0.06 1.33
CA LYS A 196 22.41 -1.01 2.33
C LYS A 196 23.62 -1.90 2.03
N ARG A 197 23.80 -2.29 0.76
CA ARG A 197 24.95 -3.10 0.32
C ARG A 197 26.28 -2.39 0.61
N LEU A 198 26.41 -1.13 0.19
CA LEU A 198 27.62 -0.34 0.43
C LEU A 198 27.87 -0.11 1.93
N THR A 199 26.82 0.22 2.68
CA THR A 199 26.89 0.35 4.15
C THR A 199 27.41 -0.94 4.79
N LYS A 200 26.93 -2.11 4.33
CA LYS A 200 27.39 -3.40 4.83
C LYS A 200 28.89 -3.60 4.56
N ILE A 201 29.35 -3.35 3.34
CA ILE A 201 30.78 -3.47 2.98
C ILE A 201 31.65 -2.58 3.88
N LEU A 202 31.22 -1.35 4.14
CA LEU A 202 31.94 -0.41 4.99
C LEU A 202 31.97 -0.86 6.46
N ASN A 203 30.84 -1.31 7.00
CA ASN A 203 30.77 -1.84 8.35
C ASN A 203 31.66 -3.08 8.53
N ASP A 204 31.63 -4.01 7.57
CA ASP A 204 32.49 -5.21 7.55
C ASP A 204 33.99 -4.84 7.41
N SER A 205 34.29 -3.65 6.89
CA SER A 205 35.66 -3.13 6.73
C SER A 205 36.14 -2.29 7.92
N GLY A 206 35.36 -2.18 9.00
CA GLY A 206 35.72 -1.48 10.23
C GLY A 206 35.14 -0.07 10.36
N TYR A 207 34.32 0.41 9.42
CA TYR A 207 33.64 1.71 9.55
C TYR A 207 32.36 1.59 10.39
N TYR A 208 32.49 1.14 11.64
CA TYR A 208 31.37 0.79 12.52
C TYR A 208 30.32 1.90 12.71
N ARG A 209 30.71 3.17 12.65
CA ARG A 209 29.79 4.32 12.77
C ARG A 209 29.11 4.71 11.46
N PHE A 210 29.46 4.07 10.36
CA PHE A 210 28.87 4.36 9.07
C PHE A 210 27.42 3.82 9.02
N ASN A 211 26.53 4.63 8.46
CA ASN A 211 25.15 4.24 8.23
C ASN A 211 24.70 4.77 6.86
N LYS A 212 23.58 4.24 6.37
CA LYS A 212 23.12 4.51 5.01
C LYS A 212 22.76 5.96 4.76
N ASP A 213 22.53 6.78 5.78
CA ASP A 213 22.12 8.19 5.63
C ASP A 213 23.26 9.12 5.22
N PHE A 214 24.51 8.64 5.30
CA PHE A 214 25.64 9.30 4.62
C PHE A 214 25.62 9.12 3.10
N ILE A 215 24.77 8.22 2.58
CA ILE A 215 24.60 7.97 1.15
C ILE A 215 23.24 8.51 0.71
N TYR A 216 23.22 9.36 -0.31
CA TYR A 216 21.98 9.87 -0.91
C TYR A 216 22.10 9.93 -2.44
N TYR A 217 20.99 10.19 -3.12
CA TYR A 217 20.94 10.29 -4.57
C TYR A 217 20.45 11.65 -5.01
N THR A 218 21.06 12.18 -6.07
CA THR A 218 20.45 13.19 -6.92
C THR A 218 19.96 12.52 -8.21
N ALA A 219 18.86 13.03 -8.74
CA ALA A 219 18.21 12.50 -9.93
C ALA A 219 17.88 13.67 -10.85
N ASP A 220 18.60 13.75 -11.97
CA ASP A 220 18.38 14.73 -13.01
C ASP A 220 17.58 14.08 -14.13
N SER A 221 16.48 14.71 -14.53
CA SER A 221 15.67 14.25 -15.66
C SER A 221 15.40 15.41 -16.60
N THR A 222 15.51 15.19 -17.90
CA THR A 222 15.19 16.20 -18.89
C THR A 222 13.69 16.18 -19.18
N LYS A 223 13.08 17.36 -19.30
CA LYS A 223 11.64 17.48 -19.56
C LYS A 223 11.29 16.81 -20.89
N GLY A 224 10.38 15.83 -20.83
CA GLY A 224 9.91 15.07 -22.00
C GLY A 224 10.68 13.78 -22.27
N SER A 225 11.83 13.56 -21.62
CA SER A 225 12.46 12.24 -21.59
C SER A 225 11.83 11.37 -20.50
N LYS A 226 11.95 10.04 -20.65
CA LYS A 226 11.63 9.05 -19.62
C LYS A 226 12.92 8.46 -19.05
N GLU A 227 13.93 9.31 -18.95
CA GLU A 227 15.28 8.95 -18.56
C GLU A 227 15.69 9.73 -17.31
N VAL A 228 16.48 9.09 -16.46
CA VAL A 228 17.00 9.67 -15.22
C VAL A 228 18.50 9.44 -15.15
N ASP A 229 19.24 10.51 -14.98
CA ASP A 229 20.65 10.48 -14.63
C ASP A 229 20.78 10.50 -13.11
N LEU A 230 21.44 9.48 -12.56
CA LEU A 230 21.60 9.32 -11.12
C LEU A 230 23.03 9.61 -10.70
N THR A 231 23.19 10.33 -9.60
CA THR A 231 24.47 10.41 -8.89
C THR A 231 24.28 9.95 -7.46
N LEU A 232 25.05 8.93 -7.06
CA LEU A 232 25.17 8.50 -5.67
C LEU A 232 26.20 9.38 -4.99
N HIS A 233 25.77 10.13 -3.98
CA HIS A 233 26.65 10.93 -3.14
C HIS A 233 26.94 10.20 -1.83
N LEU A 234 28.20 10.16 -1.43
CA LEU A 234 28.63 9.73 -0.11
C LEU A 234 29.32 10.91 0.58
N ALA A 235 28.64 11.43 1.60
CA ALA A 235 29.10 12.58 2.36
C ALA A 235 30.20 12.21 3.36
N LYS A 236 31.12 13.14 3.59
CA LYS A 236 32.09 13.07 4.70
C LYS A 236 31.40 12.96 6.06
N TYR A 237 32.12 12.42 7.03
CA TYR A 237 31.63 12.30 8.40
C TYR A 237 31.61 13.66 9.10
N ARG A 238 30.57 13.90 9.90
CA ARG A 238 30.49 15.03 10.83
C ARG A 238 30.07 14.52 12.20
N THR A 239 30.76 14.98 13.24
CA THR A 239 30.44 14.62 14.64
C THR A 239 29.14 15.28 15.11
N ASN A 240 28.89 16.50 14.64
CA ASN A 240 27.64 17.25 14.81
C ASN A 240 27.45 18.20 13.61
N ASN A 241 26.33 18.90 13.53
CA ASN A 241 25.99 19.73 12.37
C ASN A 241 27.00 20.86 12.09
N ASP A 242 27.66 21.38 13.14
CA ASP A 242 28.59 22.52 13.09
C ASP A 242 30.06 22.10 12.96
N SER A 243 30.34 20.79 12.96
CA SER A 243 31.70 20.27 12.82
C SER A 243 32.17 20.30 11.37
N GLU A 244 33.46 20.58 11.19
CA GLU A 244 34.12 20.43 9.90
C GLU A 244 34.01 18.98 9.39
N PRO A 245 33.75 18.76 8.08
CA PRO A 245 33.67 17.42 7.52
C PRO A 245 35.02 16.72 7.53
N ILE A 246 35.10 15.56 8.17
CA ILE A 246 36.29 14.71 8.22
C ILE A 246 36.07 13.40 7.46
N LEU A 247 37.16 12.67 7.20
CA LEU A 247 37.06 11.30 6.73
C LEU A 247 36.39 10.41 7.80
N HIS A 248 35.65 9.41 7.35
CA HIS A 248 34.96 8.48 8.23
C HIS A 248 35.97 7.69 9.07
N PRO A 249 35.78 7.62 10.40
CA PRO A 249 36.69 6.89 11.26
C PRO A 249 36.57 5.38 11.01
N ARG A 250 37.72 4.73 10.81
CA ARG A 250 37.86 3.28 10.71
C ARG A 250 38.37 2.70 12.03
N TYR A 251 37.73 1.66 12.51
CA TYR A 251 38.05 0.97 13.76
C TYR A 251 38.64 -0.41 13.47
N ILE A 252 39.63 -0.80 14.26
CA ILE A 252 40.29 -2.11 14.20
C ILE A 252 40.27 -2.67 15.61
N ILE A 253 39.95 -3.96 15.74
CA ILE A 253 40.08 -4.66 17.03
C ILE A 253 41.53 -5.13 17.12
N ASN A 254 42.30 -4.60 18.07
CA ASN A 254 43.63 -5.12 18.38
C ASN A 254 43.48 -6.55 18.92
N LYS A 255 44.18 -7.50 18.28
CA LYS A 255 44.37 -8.86 18.82
C LYS A 255 45.56 -8.89 19.75
#